data_AF-A0A7S0HWM4-F1
#
_entry.id   AF-A0A7S0HWM4-F1
#
_cell.length_a   1.000
_cell.length_b   1.000
_cell.length_c   1.000
_cell.angle_alpha   90.00
_cell.angle_beta   90.00
_cell.angle_gamma   90.00
#
_symmetry.space_group_name_H-M   'P 1'
#
loop_
_entity.id
_entity.type
_entity.pdbx_description
1 polymer ?
#
loop_
_entity_poly.entity_id
_entity_poly.type
_entity_poly.pdbx_seq_one_letter_code
_entity_poly.pdbx_strand_id
1 'polypeptide(L)'
;RVDFSGRTVISPDPNLEIDELGVPVHIARVLTYPQRVFSENLSQLRRLVLNGPDVWPGANYVESAPIGTGNKRSLKFGDRRRVASELKVGDVVERHMNNEDMVLFNRQPSLHRLSIMSHR
;
A
#
# COMPACT_ATOMS: atom_id res chain seq x y z
N ARG A 1 -18.68 9.02 -0.26
CA ARG A 1 -17.54 8.58 0.59
C ARG A 1 -16.84 7.47 -0.18
N VAL A 2 -15.51 7.47 -0.25
CA VAL A 2 -14.72 6.50 -1.00
C VAL A 2 -13.68 5.86 -0.07
N ASP A 3 -13.39 4.59 -0.28
CA ASP A 3 -12.34 3.88 0.44
C ASP A 3 -10.96 4.19 -0.18
N PHE A 4 -9.88 3.81 0.51
CA PHE A 4 -8.49 4.01 0.07
C PHE A 4 -8.13 5.46 -0.28
N SER A 5 -8.67 6.42 0.50
CA SER A 5 -8.36 7.84 0.38
C SER A 5 -7.86 8.42 1.70
N GLY A 6 -6.96 9.40 1.62
CA GLY A 6 -6.44 10.15 2.76
C GLY A 6 -6.56 11.65 2.53
N ARG A 7 -6.67 12.43 3.62
CA ARG A 7 -6.68 13.90 3.57
C ARG A 7 -5.86 14.44 4.73
N THR A 8 -4.93 15.35 4.41
CA THR A 8 -4.09 16.03 5.40
C THR A 8 -3.80 17.45 4.95
N VAL A 9 -3.17 18.25 5.83
CA VAL A 9 -2.68 19.60 5.53
C VAL A 9 -1.45 19.50 4.62
N ILE A 10 -1.35 20.43 3.66
CA ILE A 10 -0.20 20.52 2.75
C ILE A 10 0.87 21.47 3.29
N SER A 11 2.14 21.18 2.99
CA SER A 11 3.26 22.05 3.28
C SER A 11 4.25 22.02 2.11
N PRO A 12 4.92 23.13 1.80
CA PRO A 12 5.88 23.18 0.71
C PRO A 12 7.18 22.45 1.11
N ASP A 13 7.76 21.68 0.19
CA ASP A 13 9.10 21.11 0.30
C ASP A 13 9.86 21.35 -1.00
N PRO A 14 10.96 22.14 -1.00
CA PRO A 14 11.73 22.44 -2.20
C PRO A 14 12.62 21.27 -2.66
N ASN A 15 12.77 20.20 -1.89
CA ASN A 15 13.62 19.05 -2.24
C ASN A 15 12.88 17.96 -3.00
N LEU A 16 11.56 18.08 -3.16
CA LEU A 16 10.73 17.12 -3.91
C LEU A 16 10.65 17.52 -5.39
N GLU A 17 10.60 16.52 -6.26
CA GLU A 17 10.33 16.73 -7.67
C GLU A 17 8.88 17.21 -7.90
N ILE A 18 8.60 17.78 -9.08
CA ILE A 18 7.28 18.35 -9.40
C ILE A 18 6.17 17.29 -9.37
N ASP A 19 6.51 16.04 -9.71
CA ASP A 19 5.61 14.90 -9.73
C ASP A 19 5.64 14.07 -8.45
N GLU A 20 6.39 14.46 -7.43
CA GLU A 20 6.45 13.77 -6.14
C GLU A 20 5.49 14.35 -5.10
N LEU A 21 4.96 13.49 -4.23
CA LEU A 21 4.11 13.87 -3.12
C LEU A 21 4.61 13.25 -1.81
N GLY A 22 4.98 14.10 -0.85
CA GLY A 22 5.30 13.66 0.51
C GLY A 22 4.08 13.08 1.24
N VAL A 23 4.07 11.77 1.48
CA VAL A 23 3.04 11.09 2.27
C VAL A 23 3.56 10.74 3.67
N PRO A 24 2.90 11.18 4.75
CA PRO A 24 3.28 10.78 6.10
C PRO A 24 3.21 9.26 6.29
N VAL A 25 4.22 8.68 6.97
CA VAL A 25 4.32 7.23 7.23
C VAL A 25 3.06 6.66 7.88
N HIS A 26 2.40 7.42 8.76
CA HIS A 26 1.12 7.03 9.33
C HIS A 26 0.04 6.74 8.26
N ILE A 27 -0.08 7.62 7.25
CA ILE A 27 -1.03 7.44 6.14
C ILE A 27 -0.57 6.28 5.25
N ALA A 28 0.72 6.19 4.94
CA ALA A 28 1.27 5.13 4.10
C ALA A 28 1.03 3.72 4.66
N ARG A 29 1.01 3.57 5.99
CA ARG A 29 0.70 2.29 6.67
C ARG A 29 -0.78 1.91 6.62
N VAL A 30 -1.67 2.90 6.54
CA VAL A 30 -3.13 2.69 6.51
C VAL A 30 -3.59 2.41 5.08
N LEU A 31 -3.10 3.18 4.12
CA LEU A 31 -3.38 2.95 2.70
C LEU A 31 -2.64 1.72 2.21
N THR A 32 -3.35 0.84 1.52
CA THR A 32 -2.79 -0.42 1.04
C THR A 32 -3.04 -0.61 -0.44
N TYR A 33 -2.14 -1.36 -1.07
CA TYR A 33 -2.25 -1.76 -2.46
C TYR A 33 -2.22 -3.29 -2.56
N PRO A 34 -3.20 -3.92 -3.21
CA PRO A 34 -3.21 -5.37 -3.40
C PRO A 34 -2.18 -5.76 -4.47
N GLN A 35 -1.05 -6.30 -4.04
CA GLN A 35 -0.01 -6.79 -4.93
C GLN A 35 -0.07 -8.31 -5.05
N ARG A 36 -0.21 -8.80 -6.28
CA ARG A 36 -0.19 -10.23 -6.57
C ARG A 36 1.22 -10.79 -6.48
N VAL A 37 1.35 -11.97 -5.89
CA VAL A 37 2.60 -12.69 -5.72
C VAL A 37 2.96 -13.41 -7.02
N PHE A 38 4.17 -13.14 -7.50
CA PHE A 38 4.85 -13.79 -8.62
C PHE A 38 6.22 -14.29 -8.16
N SER A 39 6.91 -15.08 -8.99
CA SER A 39 8.22 -15.65 -8.66
C SER A 39 9.24 -14.60 -8.25
N GLU A 40 9.22 -13.44 -8.92
CA GLU A 40 10.24 -12.40 -8.80
C GLU A 40 10.04 -11.54 -7.54
N ASN A 41 8.78 -11.25 -7.19
CA ASN A 41 8.45 -10.39 -6.04
C ASN A 41 8.23 -11.18 -4.73
N LEU A 42 8.24 -12.51 -4.78
CA LEU A 42 7.95 -13.38 -3.64
C LEU A 42 8.85 -13.08 -2.43
N SER A 43 10.16 -12.91 -2.66
CA SER A 43 11.13 -12.62 -1.60
C SER A 43 10.84 -11.27 -0.93
N GLN A 44 10.54 -10.25 -1.72
CA GLN A 44 10.18 -8.92 -1.25
C GLN A 44 8.87 -8.94 -0.45
N LEU A 45 7.81 -9.56 -0.98
CA LEU A 45 6.51 -9.64 -0.33
C LEU A 45 6.58 -10.44 0.98
N ARG A 46 7.36 -11.52 1.03
CA ARG A 46 7.63 -12.23 2.29
C ARG A 46 8.24 -11.33 3.35
N ARG A 47 9.19 -10.47 2.98
CA ARG A 47 9.78 -9.50 3.91
C ARG A 47 8.75 -8.49 4.43
N LEU A 48 7.87 -7.98 3.57
CA LEU A 48 6.79 -7.06 3.98
C LEU A 48 5.80 -7.72 4.94
N VAL A 49 5.45 -8.99 4.68
CA VAL A 49 4.58 -9.79 5.56
C VAL A 49 5.24 -10.03 6.92
N LEU A 50 6.55 -10.28 6.96
CA LEU A 50 7.30 -10.44 8.21
C LEU A 50 7.35 -9.15 9.04
N ASN A 51 7.55 -8.00 8.39
CA ASN A 51 7.50 -6.68 9.04
C ASN A 51 6.11 -6.43 9.66
N GLY A 52 5.05 -6.82 8.95
CA GLY A 52 3.67 -6.72 9.41
C GLY A 52 3.10 -5.29 9.33
N PRO A 53 2.00 -5.00 10.05
CA PRO A 53 1.28 -3.73 9.91
C PRO A 53 1.92 -2.57 10.69
N ASP A 54 2.81 -2.88 11.64
CA ASP A 54 3.34 -1.91 12.60
C ASP A 54 4.55 -1.13 12.09
N VAL A 55 5.28 -1.71 11.14
CA VAL A 55 6.53 -1.17 10.61
C VAL A 55 6.37 -0.91 9.11
N TRP A 56 6.69 0.29 8.68
CA TRP A 56 6.77 0.64 7.26
C TRP A 56 8.22 0.47 6.77
N PRO A 57 8.47 -0.15 5.60
CA PRO A 57 7.50 -0.78 4.71
C PRO A 57 7.01 -2.15 5.21
N GLY A 58 5.70 -2.40 5.13
CA GLY A 58 5.06 -3.63 5.63
C GLY A 58 3.78 -4.02 4.88
N ALA A 59 2.98 -4.86 5.51
CA ALA A 59 1.72 -5.34 4.95
C ALA A 59 0.65 -5.54 6.03
N ASN A 60 -0.62 -5.41 5.65
CA ASN A 60 -1.75 -5.50 6.56
C ASN A 60 -2.52 -6.83 6.42
N TYR A 61 -2.67 -7.31 5.19
CA TYR A 61 -3.45 -8.53 4.90
C TYR A 61 -2.78 -9.40 3.85
N VAL A 62 -3.07 -10.69 3.93
CA VAL A 62 -2.74 -11.69 2.90
C VAL A 62 -4.01 -12.44 2.54
N GLU A 63 -4.32 -12.51 1.26
CA GLU A 63 -5.42 -13.28 0.69
C GLU A 63 -4.84 -14.43 -0.12
N SER A 64 -5.22 -15.66 0.24
CA SER A 64 -4.79 -16.86 -0.49
C SER A 64 -5.57 -17.00 -1.80
N ALA A 65 -4.92 -17.48 -2.85
CA ALA A 65 -5.63 -17.77 -4.11
C ALA A 65 -6.61 -18.96 -3.97
N PRO A 66 -7.73 -18.98 -4.73
CA PRO A 66 -8.16 -17.99 -5.73
C PRO A 66 -8.80 -16.73 -5.12
N ILE A 67 -8.55 -15.60 -5.78
CA ILE A 67 -9.02 -14.26 -5.39
C ILE A 67 -10.55 -14.24 -5.26
N GLY A 68 -11.07 -13.77 -4.13
CA GLY A 68 -12.51 -13.67 -3.85
C GLY A 68 -13.14 -14.90 -3.19
N THR A 69 -12.47 -16.06 -3.18
CA THR A 69 -12.87 -17.26 -2.40
C THR A 69 -11.91 -17.50 -1.22
N GLY A 70 -10.71 -16.92 -1.29
CA GLY A 70 -9.67 -17.06 -0.28
C GLY A 70 -10.00 -16.40 1.05
N ASN A 71 -9.53 -17.02 2.14
CA ASN A 71 -9.59 -16.41 3.47
C ASN A 71 -8.60 -15.24 3.54
N LYS A 72 -9.12 -14.01 3.66
CA LYS A 72 -8.32 -12.81 3.96
C LYS A 72 -7.81 -12.87 5.40
N ARG A 73 -6.51 -13.07 5.57
CA ARG A 73 -5.83 -13.17 6.88
C ARG A 73 -5.25 -11.82 7.27
N SER A 74 -5.58 -11.33 8.46
CA SER A 74 -4.96 -10.12 9.03
C SER A 74 -3.61 -10.44 9.66
N LEU A 75 -2.60 -9.61 9.37
CA LEU A 75 -1.26 -9.73 9.94
C LEU A 75 -1.12 -9.09 11.33
N LYS A 76 -2.19 -8.45 11.84
CA LYS A 76 -2.18 -7.79 13.16
C LYS A 76 -2.16 -8.79 14.32
N PHE A 77 -2.90 -9.89 14.19
CA PHE A 77 -3.11 -10.87 15.27
C PHE A 77 -2.58 -12.28 14.96
N GLY A 78 -2.01 -12.49 13.77
CA GLY A 78 -1.53 -13.80 13.31
C GLY A 78 -0.02 -13.98 13.38
N ASP A 79 0.44 -15.24 13.36
CA ASP A 79 1.85 -15.59 13.24
C ASP A 79 2.42 -15.20 11.87
N ARG A 80 3.06 -14.03 11.83
CA ARG A 80 3.65 -13.44 10.61
C ARG A 80 4.65 -14.37 9.93
N ARG A 81 5.45 -15.09 10.72
CA ARG A 81 6.45 -16.06 10.22
C ARG A 81 5.80 -17.21 9.48
N ARG A 82 4.72 -17.77 10.02
CA ARG A 82 3.98 -18.86 9.36
C ARG A 82 3.35 -18.38 8.07
N VAL A 83 2.70 -17.21 8.09
CA VAL A 83 2.06 -16.64 6.89
C VAL A 83 3.09 -16.35 5.79
N ALA A 84 4.26 -15.81 6.14
CA ALA A 84 5.33 -15.57 5.17
C ALA A 84 5.88 -16.87 4.56
N SER A 85 6.04 -17.93 5.35
CA SER A 85 6.48 -19.24 4.86
C SER A 85 5.46 -19.92 3.96
N GLU A 86 4.17 -19.76 4.27
CA GLU A 86 3.06 -20.30 3.49
C GLU A 86 2.74 -19.51 2.20
N LEU A 87 3.33 -18.33 2.01
CA LEU A 87 3.05 -17.46 0.87
C LEU A 87 3.47 -18.14 -0.45
N LYS A 88 2.54 -18.21 -1.40
CA LYS A 88 2.69 -18.86 -2.71
C LYS A 88 2.40 -17.91 -3.86
N VAL A 89 2.92 -18.26 -5.04
CA VAL A 89 2.60 -17.57 -6.29
C VAL A 89 1.08 -17.65 -6.53
N GLY A 90 0.48 -16.51 -6.85
CA GLY A 90 -0.96 -16.36 -7.03
C GLY A 90 -1.68 -15.72 -5.84
N ASP A 91 -1.12 -15.78 -4.63
CA ASP A 91 -1.66 -15.07 -3.46
C ASP A 91 -1.61 -13.55 -3.67
N VAL A 92 -2.40 -12.81 -2.90
CA VAL A 92 -2.42 -11.34 -2.92
C VAL A 92 -2.02 -10.82 -1.55
N VAL A 93 -1.05 -9.91 -1.53
CA VAL A 93 -0.60 -9.22 -0.32
C VAL A 93 -1.06 -7.78 -0.38
N GLU A 94 -1.87 -7.35 0.59
CA GLU A 94 -2.19 -5.94 0.78
C GLU A 94 -1.04 -5.27 1.52
N ARG A 95 -0.05 -4.84 0.75
CA ARG A 95 1.10 -4.11 1.25
C ARG A 95 0.75 -2.66 1.54
N HIS A 96 1.52 -2.02 2.41
CA HIS A 96 1.47 -0.57 2.58
C HIS A 96 1.77 0.16 1.27
N MET A 97 1.28 1.39 1.16
CA MET A 97 1.77 2.34 0.16
C MET A 97 3.28 2.48 0.32
N ASN A 98 4.00 2.42 -0.79
CA ASN A 98 5.45 2.50 -0.84
C ASN A 98 5.86 3.67 -1.72
N ASN A 99 7.13 4.06 -1.64
CA ASN A 99 7.68 5.06 -2.55
C ASN A 99 7.50 4.61 -4.01
N GLU A 100 7.34 5.57 -4.91
CA GLU A 100 7.07 5.37 -6.35
C GLU A 100 5.68 4.81 -6.69
N ASP A 101 4.78 4.66 -5.72
CA ASP A 101 3.40 4.30 -6.00
C ASP A 101 2.63 5.48 -6.57
N MET A 102 2.00 5.30 -7.73
CA MET A 102 1.19 6.36 -8.33
C MET A 102 -0.07 6.63 -7.50
N VAL A 103 -0.28 7.89 -7.14
CA VAL A 103 -1.45 8.36 -6.38
C VAL A 103 -2.15 9.50 -7.11
N LEU A 104 -3.47 9.60 -6.92
CA LEU A 104 -4.24 10.75 -7.39
C LEU A 104 -4.29 11.81 -6.28
N PHE A 105 -3.80 13.00 -6.58
CA PHE A 105 -3.88 14.15 -5.71
C PHE A 105 -4.95 15.13 -6.21
N ASN A 106 -5.73 15.68 -5.29
CA ASN A 106 -6.80 16.63 -5.59
C ASN A 106 -6.81 17.78 -4.59
N ARG A 107 -6.98 19.02 -5.11
CA ARG A 107 -7.25 20.21 -4.30
C ARG A 107 -8.64 20.78 -4.63
N GLN A 108 -9.55 20.70 -3.67
CA GLN A 108 -10.91 21.26 -3.81
C GLN A 108 -10.90 22.80 -3.77
N PRO A 109 -11.74 23.49 -4.57
CA PRO A 109 -12.71 22.96 -5.54
C PRO A 109 -12.05 22.53 -6.87
N SER A 110 -12.51 21.42 -7.46
CA SER A 110 -11.96 20.84 -8.69
C SER A 110 -12.69 21.37 -9.92
N LEU A 111 -12.39 22.60 -10.34
CA LEU A 111 -13.02 23.24 -11.51
C LEU A 111 -12.33 22.88 -12.83
N HIS A 112 -11.08 22.43 -12.78
CA HIS A 112 -10.28 22.09 -13.95
C HIS A 112 -9.81 20.64 -13.88
N ARG A 113 -9.54 20.05 -15.04
CA ARG A 113 -8.93 18.71 -15.12
C ARG A 113 -7.60 18.65 -14.37
N LEU A 114 -6.82 19.74 -14.41
CA LEU A 114 -5.55 19.89 -13.68
C LEU A 114 -5.71 19.93 -12.15
N SER A 115 -6.94 20.08 -11.64
CA SER A 115 -7.20 19.98 -10.20
C SER A 115 -7.09 18.55 -9.67
N ILE A 116 -7.02 17.54 -10.56
CA ILE A 116 -6.78 16.13 -10.23
C ILE A 116 -5.61 15.66 -11.09
N MET A 117 -4.47 15.40 -10.47
CA MET A 117 -3.25 14.95 -11.15
C MET A 117 -2.69 13.71 -10.47
N SER A 118 -1.90 12.95 -11.23
CA SER A 118 -1.18 11.80 -10.72
C SER A 118 0.20 12.24 -10.25
N HIS A 119 0.61 11.76 -9.08
CA HIS A 119 1.93 11.96 -8.48
C HIS A 119 2.51 10.61 -8.03
N ARG A 120 3.81 10.59 -7.75
CA ARG A 120 4.54 9.49 -7.11
C ARG A 120 4.68 9.70 -5.61
#